data_AF-A0A183VH05-F1
#
_entry.id   AF-A0A183VH05-F1
#
_cell.length_a   1.000
_cell.length_b   1.000
_cell.length_c   1.000
_cell.angle_alpha   90.00
_cell.angle_beta   90.00
_cell.angle_gamma   90.00
#
_symmetry.space_group_name_H-M   'P 1'
#
loop_
_entity.id
_entity.type
_entity.pdbx_description
1 polymer ?
#
loop_
_entity_poly.entity_id
_entity_poly.type
_entity_poly.pdbx_seq_one_letter_code
_entity_poly.pdbx_strand_id
1 'polypeptide(L)'
;MGHWMDPNQFNTELDSRFPGCMNGRTMYVLPYSMGPVGGPISKNAVELTDSAYVVMCMIIMTRVSLKVFTSIGDGEYVRCIHSVGVPHPVTRPIVNNWLCNPEKTIIAHRPAEREIWSFGSGYGGNSLLGKKCFALRIASNIARDEGWLAEHMLVMGVIPPGGKEHFIAAAFPSACGKTNLAMLQPTIPGWKVRCVGDDIGWMKFGPDGRLYGLNPEAGFFGVCPGTSTKTNPMAMATFQKNSIFTNVAETANGEFFWEGMECDLKDPKVEMVNWLGQKWKIGDKGEAAHANSRFTTPASQCPIIHPEWESPKGVPIDAIVFGGRRSATEQRNHTVLGVF
;
A
#
# COMPACT_ATOMS: atom_id res chain seq x y z
N MET A 1 -19.31 7.55 -7.08
CA MET A 1 -18.76 8.76 -6.44
C MET A 1 -17.26 8.84 -6.68
N GLY A 2 -16.84 9.53 -7.74
CA GLY A 2 -15.45 9.77 -8.11
C GLY A 2 -15.37 11.02 -8.99
N HIS A 3 -14.18 11.54 -9.22
CA HIS A 3 -13.99 12.71 -10.09
C HIS A 3 -13.77 12.26 -11.53
N TRP A 4 -14.75 12.50 -12.39
CA TRP A 4 -14.62 12.27 -13.83
C TRP A 4 -14.01 13.49 -14.52
N MET A 5 -13.18 13.24 -15.53
CA MET A 5 -12.57 14.24 -16.39
C MET A 5 -12.83 13.86 -17.84
N ASP A 6 -13.23 14.83 -18.66
CA ASP A 6 -13.45 14.61 -20.09
C ASP A 6 -12.16 14.18 -20.79
N PRO A 7 -12.18 13.23 -21.74
CA PRO A 7 -10.99 12.81 -22.47
C PRO A 7 -10.24 13.95 -23.18
N ASN A 8 -10.95 14.96 -23.73
CA ASN A 8 -10.30 16.10 -24.39
C ASN A 8 -9.62 17.02 -23.36
N GLN A 9 -10.27 17.22 -22.21
CA GLN A 9 -9.66 17.92 -21.10
C GLN A 9 -8.41 17.17 -20.63
N PHE A 10 -8.50 15.85 -20.47
CA PHE A 10 -7.35 15.03 -20.05
C PHE A 10 -6.17 15.13 -21.01
N ASN A 11 -6.40 15.11 -22.33
CA ASN A 11 -5.34 15.33 -23.32
C ASN A 11 -4.67 16.70 -23.15
N THR A 12 -5.47 17.76 -22.89
CA THR A 12 -4.94 19.09 -22.57
C THR A 12 -4.08 19.08 -21.29
N GLU A 13 -4.52 18.36 -20.25
CA GLU A 13 -3.75 18.21 -19.01
C GLU A 13 -2.43 17.45 -19.24
N LEU A 14 -2.41 16.45 -20.12
CA LEU A 14 -1.20 15.70 -20.50
C LEU A 14 -0.19 16.58 -21.24
N ASP A 15 -0.65 17.27 -22.29
CA ASP A 15 0.19 18.14 -23.13
C ASP A 15 0.81 19.29 -22.33
N SER A 16 0.10 19.80 -21.33
CA SER A 16 0.60 20.88 -20.46
C SER A 16 1.58 20.42 -19.36
N ARG A 17 1.85 19.11 -19.25
CA ARG A 17 2.64 18.51 -18.15
C ARG A 17 3.79 17.63 -18.60
N PHE A 18 3.52 16.64 -19.45
CA PHE A 18 4.46 15.55 -19.73
C PHE A 18 5.58 15.87 -20.75
N PRO A 19 5.37 16.72 -21.77
CA PRO A 19 6.45 17.07 -22.70
C PRO A 19 7.67 17.63 -21.96
N GLY A 20 8.81 16.93 -22.09
CA GLY A 20 10.08 17.32 -21.45
C GLY A 20 10.12 17.20 -19.91
N CYS A 21 9.12 16.58 -19.27
CA CYS A 21 9.02 16.55 -17.80
C CYS A 21 10.18 15.81 -17.09
N MET A 22 10.84 14.90 -17.81
CA MET A 22 12.01 14.14 -17.32
C MET A 22 13.33 14.64 -17.90
N ASN A 23 13.38 15.83 -18.52
CA ASN A 23 14.63 16.34 -19.10
C ASN A 23 15.77 16.36 -18.07
N GLY A 24 16.91 15.78 -18.44
CA GLY A 24 18.07 15.63 -17.57
C GLY A 24 17.89 14.64 -16.41
N ARG A 25 16.86 13.79 -16.43
CA ARG A 25 16.63 12.72 -15.45
C ARG A 25 16.61 11.36 -16.11
N THR A 26 16.94 10.35 -15.33
CA THR A 26 16.78 8.94 -15.73
C THR A 26 15.29 8.57 -15.71
N MET A 27 14.79 8.06 -16.82
CA MET A 27 13.52 7.32 -16.84
C MET A 27 13.81 5.87 -16.50
N TYR A 28 13.30 5.40 -15.36
CA TYR A 28 13.34 4.00 -14.96
C TYR A 28 12.15 3.26 -15.57
N VAL A 29 12.37 2.01 -16.00
CA VAL A 29 11.35 1.12 -16.55
C VAL A 29 11.18 -0.07 -15.60
N LEU A 30 10.00 -0.21 -15.00
CA LEU A 30 9.71 -1.20 -13.97
C LEU A 30 8.64 -2.18 -14.44
N PRO A 31 9.01 -3.37 -14.93
CA PRO A 31 8.05 -4.43 -15.18
C PRO A 31 7.68 -5.11 -13.85
N TYR A 32 6.42 -5.07 -13.47
CA TYR A 32 5.94 -5.69 -12.22
C TYR A 32 4.65 -6.48 -12.40
N SER A 33 4.50 -7.51 -11.56
CA SER A 33 3.26 -8.27 -11.42
C SER A 33 2.53 -7.88 -10.13
N MET A 34 1.22 -7.66 -10.26
CA MET A 34 0.27 -7.64 -9.14
C MET A 34 -0.26 -9.06 -8.94
N GLY A 35 0.09 -9.65 -7.80
CA GLY A 35 -0.04 -11.08 -7.51
C GLY A 35 1.13 -11.91 -8.04
N PRO A 36 1.17 -13.22 -7.72
CA PRO A 36 2.22 -14.13 -8.17
C PRO A 36 2.40 -14.12 -9.70
N VAL A 37 3.62 -14.03 -10.19
CA VAL A 37 3.89 -13.94 -11.64
C VAL A 37 3.32 -15.17 -12.36
N GLY A 38 2.50 -14.94 -13.40
CA GLY A 38 1.80 -16.01 -14.14
C GLY A 38 0.57 -16.59 -13.43
N GLY A 39 0.13 -15.99 -12.31
CA GLY A 39 -1.08 -16.39 -11.62
C GLY A 39 -2.35 -16.15 -12.45
N PRO A 40 -3.42 -16.94 -12.24
CA PRO A 40 -4.63 -16.94 -13.07
C PRO A 40 -5.42 -15.62 -13.06
N ILE A 41 -5.33 -14.84 -11.97
CA ILE A 41 -5.92 -13.50 -11.88
C ILE A 41 -4.86 -12.42 -11.67
N SER A 42 -3.58 -12.78 -11.75
CA SER A 42 -2.48 -11.83 -11.65
C SER A 42 -2.45 -10.95 -12.90
N LYS A 43 -2.06 -9.69 -12.72
CA LYS A 43 -2.01 -8.73 -13.82
C LYS A 43 -0.66 -8.04 -13.83
N ASN A 44 -0.08 -7.97 -15.03
CA ASN A 44 1.23 -7.37 -15.25
C ASN A 44 1.08 -5.89 -15.64
N ALA A 45 2.10 -5.12 -15.30
CA ALA A 45 2.20 -3.71 -15.63
C ALA A 45 3.66 -3.31 -15.89
N VAL A 46 3.82 -2.19 -16.57
CA VAL A 46 5.10 -1.51 -16.70
C VAL A 46 4.94 -0.08 -16.22
N GLU A 47 5.72 0.30 -15.22
CA GLU A 47 5.77 1.68 -14.72
C GLU A 47 7.03 2.40 -15.20
N LEU A 48 6.80 3.57 -15.81
CA LEU A 48 7.83 4.54 -16.14
C LEU A 48 7.86 5.60 -15.05
N THR A 49 9.02 5.88 -14.48
CA THR A 49 9.18 6.87 -13.41
C THR A 49 10.53 7.56 -13.48
N ASP A 50 10.60 8.83 -13.08
CA ASP A 50 11.85 9.59 -12.90
C ASP A 50 12.33 9.64 -11.44
N SER A 51 11.76 8.80 -10.56
CA SER A 51 12.04 8.81 -9.12
C SER A 51 12.62 7.49 -8.62
N ALA A 52 13.86 7.54 -8.14
CA ALA A 52 14.52 6.38 -7.51
C ALA A 52 13.80 5.93 -6.22
N TYR A 53 13.16 6.84 -5.48
CA TYR A 53 12.33 6.48 -4.32
C TYR A 53 11.18 5.55 -4.73
N VAL A 54 10.49 5.89 -5.84
CA VAL A 54 9.41 5.07 -6.39
C VAL A 54 9.94 3.70 -6.80
N VAL A 55 11.11 3.64 -7.42
CA VAL A 55 11.75 2.37 -7.78
C VAL A 55 11.94 1.46 -6.57
N MET A 56 12.56 1.98 -5.51
CA MET A 56 12.85 1.19 -4.30
C MET A 56 11.57 0.71 -3.61
N CYS A 57 10.56 1.58 -3.49
CA CYS A 57 9.28 1.21 -2.90
C CYS A 57 8.51 0.21 -3.77
N MET A 58 8.51 0.34 -5.10
CA MET A 58 7.84 -0.60 -6.01
C MET A 58 8.48 -1.99 -5.98
N ILE A 59 9.81 -2.08 -5.82
CA ILE A 59 10.51 -3.37 -5.62
C ILE A 59 10.03 -4.08 -4.35
N ILE A 60 9.71 -3.34 -3.29
CA ILE A 60 9.18 -3.91 -2.04
C ILE A 60 7.69 -4.26 -2.20
N MET A 61 6.91 -3.36 -2.80
CA MET A 61 5.45 -3.45 -2.82
C MET A 61 4.89 -4.37 -3.91
N THR A 62 5.69 -4.70 -4.93
CA THR A 62 5.26 -5.49 -6.09
C THR A 62 6.33 -6.50 -6.49
N ARG A 63 6.01 -7.40 -7.42
CA ARG A 63 6.97 -8.38 -7.95
C ARG A 63 7.67 -7.81 -9.18
N VAL A 64 8.65 -6.93 -8.97
CA VAL A 64 9.48 -6.39 -10.05
C VAL A 64 10.46 -7.46 -10.54
N SER A 65 10.37 -7.87 -11.81
CA SER A 65 11.24 -8.92 -12.36
C SER A 65 11.25 -8.91 -13.89
N LEU A 66 12.38 -9.28 -14.50
CA LEU A 66 12.44 -9.53 -15.94
C LEU A 66 11.51 -10.66 -16.39
N LYS A 67 11.17 -11.61 -15.49
CA LYS A 67 10.17 -12.65 -15.77
C LYS A 67 8.80 -12.07 -16.11
N VAL A 68 8.50 -10.85 -15.66
CA VAL A 68 7.25 -10.16 -15.99
C VAL A 68 7.22 -9.83 -17.49
N PHE A 69 8.33 -9.42 -18.12
CA PHE A 69 8.35 -9.26 -19.58
C PHE A 69 8.08 -10.57 -20.31
N THR A 70 8.67 -11.68 -19.85
CA THR A 70 8.38 -13.01 -20.39
C THR A 70 6.90 -13.38 -20.20
N SER A 71 6.31 -13.05 -19.05
CA SER A 71 4.90 -13.29 -18.77
C SER A 71 3.97 -12.39 -19.58
N ILE A 72 4.41 -11.20 -19.98
CA ILE A 72 3.65 -10.30 -20.86
C ILE A 72 3.68 -10.85 -22.30
N GLY A 73 4.86 -11.17 -22.84
CA GLY A 73 5.01 -11.58 -24.24
C GLY A 73 4.44 -10.51 -25.19
N ASP A 74 3.54 -10.92 -26.08
CA ASP A 74 2.77 -10.02 -26.96
C ASP A 74 1.38 -9.66 -26.37
N GLY A 75 1.14 -10.03 -25.11
CA GLY A 75 -0.13 -9.81 -24.41
C GLY A 75 -0.29 -8.39 -23.86
N GLU A 76 -1.47 -8.14 -23.31
CA GLU A 76 -1.79 -6.86 -22.69
C GLU A 76 -1.20 -6.71 -21.28
N TYR A 77 -0.87 -5.47 -20.93
CA TYR A 77 -0.41 -5.08 -19.60
C TYR A 77 -0.92 -3.67 -19.28
N VAL A 78 -0.95 -3.31 -18.01
CA VAL A 78 -1.33 -1.96 -17.58
C VAL A 78 -0.13 -1.02 -17.76
N ARG A 79 -0.35 0.08 -18.49
CA ARG A 79 0.67 1.10 -18.76
C ARG A 79 0.61 2.16 -17.67
N CYS A 80 1.71 2.31 -16.93
CA CYS A 80 1.80 3.21 -15.80
C CYS A 80 2.87 4.27 -16.09
N ILE A 81 2.48 5.55 -16.11
CA ILE A 81 3.39 6.66 -16.39
C ILE A 81 3.37 7.60 -15.20
N HIS A 82 4.53 7.79 -14.58
CA HIS A 82 4.73 8.65 -13.44
C HIS A 82 5.87 9.65 -13.70
N SER A 83 5.69 10.91 -13.31
CA SER A 83 6.80 11.86 -13.18
C SER A 83 6.60 12.75 -11.94
N VAL A 84 7.69 13.06 -11.24
CA VAL A 84 7.66 14.07 -10.16
C VAL A 84 7.42 15.49 -10.69
N GLY A 85 7.55 15.72 -12.01
CA GLY A 85 7.19 16.97 -12.68
C GLY A 85 8.17 18.11 -12.48
N VAL A 86 9.46 17.80 -12.33
CA VAL A 86 10.54 18.76 -12.05
C VAL A 86 11.76 18.50 -12.95
N PRO A 87 11.74 18.88 -14.24
CA PRO A 87 12.87 18.69 -15.15
C PRO A 87 14.10 19.54 -14.80
N HIS A 88 15.26 19.23 -15.41
CA HIS A 88 16.45 20.09 -15.40
C HIS A 88 16.43 21.12 -16.54
N PRO A 89 17.01 22.33 -16.33
CA PRO A 89 17.47 22.85 -15.04
C PRO A 89 16.28 23.09 -14.10
N VAL A 90 16.49 22.85 -12.80
CA VAL A 90 15.42 23.01 -11.80
C VAL A 90 15.12 24.50 -11.63
N THR A 91 13.90 24.91 -11.97
CA THR A 91 13.45 26.31 -11.91
C THR A 91 12.61 26.64 -10.68
N ARG A 92 12.31 25.65 -9.84
CA ARG A 92 11.46 25.79 -8.66
C ARG A 92 12.21 25.47 -7.37
N PRO A 93 11.82 26.06 -6.21
CA PRO A 93 12.39 25.69 -4.92
C PRO A 93 12.19 24.21 -4.62
N ILE A 94 13.25 23.55 -4.14
CA ILE A 94 13.20 22.17 -3.64
C ILE A 94 13.27 22.19 -2.12
N VAL A 95 12.31 21.53 -1.48
CA VAL A 95 12.25 21.39 -0.02
C VAL A 95 12.68 19.98 0.34
N ASN A 96 13.58 19.83 1.30
CA ASN A 96 14.04 18.54 1.84
C ASN A 96 14.54 17.53 0.79
N ASN A 97 15.14 18.03 -0.31
CA ASN A 97 15.56 17.22 -1.46
C ASN A 97 14.42 16.37 -2.09
N TRP A 98 13.16 16.74 -1.82
CA TRP A 98 11.99 16.05 -2.33
C TRP A 98 11.45 16.76 -3.57
N LEU A 99 11.56 16.11 -4.71
CA LEU A 99 11.07 16.64 -5.97
C LEU A 99 9.55 16.43 -6.07
N CYS A 100 8.81 17.51 -6.27
CA CYS A 100 7.39 17.47 -6.55
C CYS A 100 6.92 18.73 -7.28
N ASN A 101 5.73 18.65 -7.86
CA ASN A 101 5.01 19.75 -8.49
C ASN A 101 3.57 19.81 -7.96
N PRO A 102 3.36 20.36 -6.75
CA PRO A 102 2.05 20.35 -6.09
C PRO A 102 0.96 21.05 -6.92
N GLU A 103 1.28 22.17 -7.58
CA GLU A 103 0.30 23.00 -8.29
C GLU A 103 -0.24 22.30 -9.55
N LYS A 104 0.58 21.45 -10.18
CA LYS A 104 0.19 20.67 -11.36
C LYS A 104 -0.11 19.21 -11.05
N THR A 105 -0.22 18.81 -9.77
CA THR A 105 -0.42 17.40 -9.42
C THR A 105 -1.72 16.85 -10.02
N ILE A 106 -1.63 15.74 -10.75
CA ILE A 106 -2.78 15.02 -11.32
C ILE A 106 -2.50 13.52 -11.29
N ILE A 107 -3.51 12.74 -10.90
CA ILE A 107 -3.47 11.27 -10.91
C ILE A 107 -4.71 10.78 -11.65
N ALA A 108 -4.52 10.41 -12.91
CA ALA A 108 -5.58 10.02 -13.83
C ALA A 108 -5.55 8.51 -14.15
N HIS A 109 -6.72 7.96 -14.42
CA HIS A 109 -6.92 6.54 -14.68
C HIS A 109 -7.79 6.42 -15.94
N ARG A 110 -7.32 5.64 -16.90
CA ARG A 110 -7.99 5.37 -18.18
C ARG A 110 -8.30 3.88 -18.27
N PRO A 111 -9.44 3.44 -17.69
CA PRO A 111 -9.75 2.03 -17.52
C PRO A 111 -9.88 1.29 -18.86
N ALA A 112 -10.49 1.90 -19.88
CA ALA A 112 -10.68 1.29 -21.19
C ALA A 112 -9.35 0.98 -21.88
N GLU A 113 -8.38 1.89 -21.76
CA GLU A 113 -7.05 1.73 -22.34
C GLU A 113 -6.06 1.00 -21.43
N ARG A 114 -6.44 0.74 -20.17
CA ARG A 114 -5.55 0.18 -19.13
C ARG A 114 -4.32 1.07 -18.89
N GLU A 115 -4.55 2.38 -18.78
CA GLU A 115 -3.50 3.37 -18.52
C GLU A 115 -3.68 4.08 -17.18
N ILE A 116 -2.55 4.41 -16.57
CA ILE A 116 -2.44 5.23 -15.38
C ILE A 116 -1.44 6.33 -15.66
N TRP A 117 -1.83 7.57 -15.44
CA TRP A 117 -0.99 8.75 -15.65
C TRP A 117 -0.92 9.55 -14.36
N SER A 118 0.26 9.70 -13.79
CA SER A 118 0.50 10.44 -12.57
C SER A 118 1.61 11.47 -12.74
N PHE A 119 1.34 12.68 -12.30
CA PHE A 119 2.28 13.79 -12.42
C PHE A 119 2.33 14.59 -11.13
N GLY A 120 3.52 15.05 -10.77
CA GLY A 120 3.74 16.08 -9.76
C GLY A 120 3.87 15.57 -8.31
N SER A 121 3.60 14.30 -8.04
CA SER A 121 3.65 13.77 -6.67
C SER A 121 4.48 12.48 -6.60
N GLY A 122 5.61 12.52 -5.89
CA GLY A 122 6.42 11.33 -5.61
C GLY A 122 5.92 10.46 -4.45
N TYR A 123 4.77 10.78 -3.84
CA TYR A 123 4.35 10.20 -2.56
C TYR A 123 3.34 9.05 -2.67
N GLY A 124 3.68 7.91 -2.09
CA GLY A 124 2.75 6.81 -1.76
C GLY A 124 1.81 6.43 -2.91
N GLY A 125 0.50 6.41 -2.65
CA GLY A 125 -0.50 5.99 -3.64
C GLY A 125 -0.62 6.85 -4.90
N ASN A 126 0.06 8.00 -4.96
CA ASN A 126 0.14 8.81 -6.18
C ASN A 126 1.28 8.37 -7.10
N SER A 127 2.32 7.75 -6.55
CA SER A 127 3.55 7.41 -7.28
C SER A 127 3.80 5.92 -7.37
N LEU A 128 3.40 5.13 -6.37
CA LEU A 128 3.45 3.67 -6.41
C LEU A 128 2.22 3.18 -7.18
N LEU A 129 2.27 3.22 -8.52
CA LEU A 129 1.07 3.09 -9.35
C LEU A 129 0.45 1.69 -9.27
N GLY A 130 1.22 0.68 -8.87
CA GLY A 130 0.70 -0.65 -8.52
C GLY A 130 -0.31 -0.64 -7.36
N LYS A 131 -0.15 0.26 -6.39
CA LYS A 131 -0.88 0.21 -5.11
C LYS A 131 -2.37 0.54 -5.22
N LYS A 132 -2.74 1.82 -5.32
CA LYS A 132 -4.17 2.21 -5.35
C LYS A 132 -4.67 2.43 -6.77
N CYS A 133 -3.83 2.99 -7.63
CA CYS A 133 -4.19 3.32 -9.01
C CYS A 133 -4.48 2.04 -9.80
N PHE A 134 -3.56 1.08 -9.77
CA PHE A 134 -3.78 -0.20 -10.41
C PHE A 134 -4.67 -1.10 -9.55
N ALA A 135 -4.20 -1.54 -8.38
CA ALA A 135 -4.82 -2.68 -7.71
C ALA A 135 -6.24 -2.48 -7.16
N LEU A 136 -6.75 -1.25 -7.18
CA LEU A 136 -8.16 -0.95 -6.92
C LEU A 136 -8.84 -0.31 -8.13
N ARG A 137 -8.36 0.83 -8.64
CA ARG A 137 -9.15 1.61 -9.63
C ARG A 137 -9.19 0.95 -11.00
N ILE A 138 -8.03 0.62 -11.59
CA ILE A 138 -8.00 -0.12 -12.86
C ILE A 138 -8.44 -1.57 -12.65
N ALA A 139 -7.98 -2.21 -11.58
CA ALA A 139 -8.30 -3.61 -11.29
C ALA A 139 -9.79 -3.84 -11.08
N SER A 140 -10.54 -2.96 -10.39
CA SER A 140 -12.00 -3.12 -10.23
C SER A 140 -12.75 -3.06 -11.57
N ASN A 141 -12.25 -2.28 -12.53
CA ASN A 141 -12.81 -2.25 -13.87
C ASN A 141 -12.53 -3.56 -14.63
N ILE A 142 -11.28 -4.04 -14.60
CA ILE A 142 -10.91 -5.34 -15.16
C ILE A 142 -11.71 -6.47 -14.50
N ALA A 143 -11.87 -6.41 -13.19
CA ALA A 143 -12.57 -7.41 -12.37
C ALA A 143 -14.05 -7.49 -12.74
N ARG A 144 -14.71 -6.35 -12.94
CA ARG A 144 -16.07 -6.29 -13.46
C ARG A 144 -16.19 -6.97 -14.82
N ASP A 145 -15.26 -6.69 -15.73
CA ASP A 145 -15.31 -7.21 -17.11
C ASP A 145 -14.97 -8.71 -17.18
N GLU A 146 -14.14 -9.22 -16.27
CA GLU A 146 -13.66 -10.61 -16.24
C GLU A 146 -14.31 -11.51 -15.16
N GLY A 147 -15.28 -11.00 -14.40
CA GLY A 147 -16.04 -11.75 -13.40
C GLY A 147 -15.27 -12.10 -12.12
N TRP A 148 -14.51 -11.15 -11.57
CA TRP A 148 -13.85 -11.25 -10.27
C TRP A 148 -13.98 -9.94 -9.46
N LEU A 149 -13.35 -9.85 -8.28
CA LEU A 149 -13.47 -8.72 -7.35
C LEU A 149 -12.09 -8.15 -7.00
N ALA A 150 -11.94 -6.83 -7.04
CA ALA A 150 -10.72 -6.13 -6.63
C ALA A 150 -11.05 -5.17 -5.49
N GLU A 151 -10.77 -5.59 -4.25
CA GLU A 151 -11.33 -4.95 -3.07
C GLU A 151 -10.28 -4.37 -2.13
N HIS A 152 -10.67 -3.30 -1.44
CA HIS A 152 -9.87 -2.68 -0.38
C HIS A 152 -10.01 -3.46 0.94
N MET A 153 -9.57 -4.71 0.89
CA MET A 153 -9.71 -5.68 1.97
C MET A 153 -8.36 -6.24 2.40
N LEU A 154 -8.15 -6.37 3.70
CA LEU A 154 -7.15 -7.32 4.20
C LEU A 154 -7.60 -8.76 3.92
N VAL A 155 -6.66 -9.69 3.90
CA VAL A 155 -6.92 -11.14 3.89
C VAL A 155 -6.07 -11.78 4.99
N MET A 156 -6.70 -12.60 5.84
CA MET A 156 -6.03 -13.26 6.95
C MET A 156 -6.57 -14.67 7.21
N GLY A 157 -5.72 -15.55 7.72
CA GLY A 157 -6.10 -16.85 8.28
C GLY A 157 -6.30 -16.74 9.79
N VAL A 158 -7.35 -17.39 10.29
CA VAL A 158 -7.68 -17.48 11.71
C VAL A 158 -7.82 -18.95 12.09
N ILE A 159 -7.08 -19.37 13.12
CA ILE A 159 -7.02 -20.76 13.57
C ILE A 159 -7.57 -20.83 15.00
N PRO A 160 -8.74 -21.45 15.23
CA PRO A 160 -9.26 -21.69 16.56
C PRO A 160 -8.48 -22.82 17.27
N PRO A 161 -8.52 -22.89 18.62
CA PRO A 161 -7.89 -23.95 19.37
C PRO A 161 -8.42 -25.34 18.94
N GLY A 162 -7.53 -26.19 18.41
CA GLY A 162 -7.89 -27.55 17.98
C GLY A 162 -8.78 -27.65 16.73
N GLY A 163 -9.07 -26.53 16.06
CA GLY A 163 -9.91 -26.52 14.86
C GLY A 163 -9.13 -26.23 13.58
N LYS A 164 -9.88 -26.15 12.48
CA LYS A 164 -9.35 -25.86 11.13
C LYS A 164 -9.16 -24.36 10.93
N GLU A 165 -8.18 -24.00 10.10
CA GLU A 165 -7.96 -22.61 9.66
C GLU A 165 -9.13 -22.13 8.80
N HIS A 166 -9.53 -20.87 9.02
CA HIS A 166 -10.58 -20.16 8.29
C HIS A 166 -10.02 -18.86 7.74
N PHE A 167 -10.37 -18.48 6.51
CA PHE A 167 -9.89 -17.21 5.93
C PHE A 167 -10.98 -16.16 5.89
N ILE A 168 -10.59 -14.95 6.28
CA ILE A 168 -11.46 -13.78 6.37
C ILE A 168 -10.88 -12.68 5.49
N ALA A 169 -11.75 -12.06 4.69
CA ALA A 169 -11.46 -10.78 4.06
C ALA A 169 -12.17 -9.66 4.83
N ALA A 170 -11.51 -8.52 5.07
CA ALA A 170 -12.15 -7.42 5.81
C ALA A 170 -11.88 -6.03 5.21
N ALA A 171 -12.96 -5.30 4.92
CA ALA A 171 -12.95 -3.95 4.36
C ALA A 171 -13.21 -2.91 5.44
N PHE A 172 -12.14 -2.23 5.86
CA PHE A 172 -12.23 -1.02 6.69
C PHE A 172 -11.65 0.19 5.95
N PRO A 173 -12.21 1.39 6.13
CA PRO A 173 -11.61 2.63 5.63
C PRO A 173 -10.15 2.82 6.11
N SER A 174 -9.43 3.73 5.46
CA SER A 174 -8.09 4.13 5.92
C SER A 174 -8.13 4.57 7.39
N ALA A 175 -7.07 4.27 8.14
CA ALA A 175 -6.95 4.51 9.58
C ALA A 175 -8.00 3.82 10.48
N CYS A 176 -8.74 2.83 9.95
CA CYS A 176 -9.70 2.03 10.73
C CYS A 176 -9.19 0.62 11.11
N GLY A 177 -7.86 0.40 11.10
CA GLY A 177 -7.24 -0.76 11.75
C GLY A 177 -7.05 -2.02 10.91
N LYS A 178 -7.08 -1.95 9.56
CA LYS A 178 -6.82 -3.13 8.71
C LYS A 178 -5.49 -3.80 9.02
N THR A 179 -4.38 -3.06 9.01
CA THR A 179 -3.04 -3.59 9.31
C THR A 179 -2.95 -4.19 10.71
N ASN A 180 -3.57 -3.56 11.73
CA ASN A 180 -3.62 -4.12 13.08
C ASN A 180 -4.40 -5.45 13.14
N LEU A 181 -5.50 -5.58 12.39
CA LEU A 181 -6.27 -6.81 12.36
C LEU A 181 -5.57 -7.92 11.56
N ALA A 182 -5.02 -7.60 10.39
CA ALA A 182 -4.30 -8.56 9.55
C ALA A 182 -3.06 -9.14 10.24
N MET A 183 -2.43 -8.34 11.11
CA MET A 183 -1.23 -8.71 11.86
C MET A 183 -1.50 -8.90 13.37
N LEU A 184 -2.73 -9.24 13.74
CA LEU A 184 -3.16 -9.33 15.12
C LEU A 184 -2.35 -10.39 15.88
N GLN A 185 -1.86 -10.04 17.07
CA GLN A 185 -1.44 -11.01 18.08
C GLN A 185 -2.65 -11.33 18.97
N PRO A 186 -3.24 -12.53 18.88
CA PRO A 186 -4.45 -12.85 19.64
C PRO A 186 -4.17 -12.83 21.15
N THR A 187 -5.07 -12.21 21.91
CA THR A 187 -5.04 -12.25 23.39
C THR A 187 -5.79 -13.45 23.97
N ILE A 188 -6.59 -14.14 23.15
CA ILE A 188 -7.36 -15.33 23.54
C ILE A 188 -6.46 -16.56 23.38
N PRO A 189 -6.19 -17.34 24.44
CA PRO A 189 -5.32 -18.50 24.37
C PRO A 189 -5.73 -19.52 23.30
N GLY A 190 -4.74 -20.08 22.61
CA GLY A 190 -4.92 -21.13 21.60
C GLY A 190 -5.36 -20.64 20.22
N TRP A 191 -5.85 -19.40 20.09
CA TRP A 191 -6.12 -18.79 18.79
C TRP A 191 -4.84 -18.34 18.12
N LYS A 192 -4.76 -18.50 16.80
CA LYS A 192 -3.66 -17.98 15.97
C LYS A 192 -4.21 -17.18 14.81
N VAL A 193 -3.44 -16.18 14.39
CA VAL A 193 -3.69 -15.36 13.20
C VAL A 193 -2.49 -15.45 12.29
N ARG A 194 -2.74 -15.48 10.98
CA ARG A 194 -1.72 -15.39 9.93
C ARG A 194 -2.12 -14.34 8.89
N CYS A 195 -1.18 -13.52 8.47
CA CYS A 195 -1.39 -12.47 7.50
C CYS A 195 -1.23 -13.01 6.06
N VAL A 196 -2.19 -12.76 5.17
CA VAL A 196 -2.02 -12.95 3.72
C VAL A 196 -1.76 -11.60 3.05
N GLY A 197 -2.53 -10.58 3.42
CA GLY A 197 -2.35 -9.19 2.98
C GLY A 197 -3.13 -8.23 3.88
N ASP A 198 -2.70 -6.97 3.97
CA ASP A 198 -3.26 -6.02 4.95
C ASP A 198 -4.15 -4.93 4.34
N ASP A 199 -4.22 -4.83 3.02
CA ASP A 199 -4.80 -3.66 2.35
C ASP A 199 -5.66 -3.98 1.12
N ILE A 200 -5.21 -4.91 0.27
CA ILE A 200 -5.89 -5.23 -1.00
C ILE A 200 -6.12 -6.74 -1.13
N GLY A 201 -7.33 -7.12 -1.52
CA GLY A 201 -7.72 -8.50 -1.78
C GLY A 201 -8.33 -8.64 -3.16
N TRP A 202 -7.70 -9.44 -4.02
CA TRP A 202 -8.27 -9.83 -5.31
C TRP A 202 -8.91 -11.20 -5.17
N MET A 203 -10.20 -11.31 -5.52
CA MET A 203 -10.99 -12.50 -5.22
C MET A 203 -11.76 -13.00 -6.44
N LYS A 204 -11.77 -14.32 -6.67
CA LYS A 204 -12.49 -14.95 -7.78
C LYS A 204 -13.12 -16.27 -7.35
N PHE A 205 -14.32 -16.56 -7.83
CA PHE A 205 -14.93 -17.87 -7.63
C PHE A 205 -14.18 -18.94 -8.42
N GLY A 206 -13.81 -20.02 -7.73
CA GLY A 206 -13.18 -21.19 -8.33
C GLY A 206 -14.20 -22.13 -8.99
N PRO A 207 -13.74 -23.16 -9.73
CA PRO A 207 -14.62 -24.17 -10.33
C PRO A 207 -15.43 -25.00 -9.30
N ASP A 208 -14.99 -25.01 -8.04
CA ASP A 208 -15.67 -25.64 -6.90
C ASP A 208 -16.76 -24.74 -6.28
N GLY A 209 -17.00 -23.55 -6.84
CA GLY A 209 -17.96 -22.57 -6.35
C GLY A 209 -17.49 -21.79 -5.12
N ARG A 210 -16.26 -21.99 -4.63
CA ARG A 210 -15.71 -21.24 -3.49
C ARG A 210 -15.08 -19.94 -3.95
N LEU A 211 -15.18 -18.88 -3.14
CA LEU A 211 -14.46 -17.65 -3.36
C LEU A 211 -13.00 -17.82 -2.91
N TYR A 212 -12.04 -17.58 -3.79
CA TYR A 212 -10.61 -17.58 -3.46
C TYR A 212 -10.07 -16.16 -3.50
N GLY A 213 -9.36 -15.75 -2.46
CA GLY A 213 -8.74 -14.43 -2.34
C GLY A 213 -7.21 -14.51 -2.32
N LEU A 214 -6.56 -13.53 -2.94
CA LEU A 214 -5.11 -13.36 -2.87
C LEU A 214 -4.74 -11.91 -2.56
N ASN A 215 -3.54 -11.73 -2.04
CA ASN A 215 -2.90 -10.42 -1.89
C ASN A 215 -2.13 -10.10 -3.18
N PRO A 216 -2.52 -9.06 -3.95
CA PRO A 216 -1.77 -8.67 -5.14
C PRO A 216 -0.44 -7.98 -4.80
N GLU A 217 -0.27 -7.48 -3.58
CA GLU A 217 0.95 -6.79 -3.15
C GLU A 217 2.05 -7.79 -2.70
N ALA A 218 3.29 -7.32 -2.62
CA ALA A 218 4.46 -8.07 -2.14
C ALA A 218 5.05 -7.50 -0.83
N GLY A 219 4.47 -6.39 -0.35
CA GLY A 219 4.93 -5.66 0.82
C GLY A 219 3.79 -4.96 1.54
N PHE A 220 4.11 -4.34 2.67
CA PHE A 220 3.20 -3.53 3.46
C PHE A 220 3.60 -2.05 3.37
N PHE A 221 2.62 -1.19 3.09
CA PHE A 221 2.77 0.27 3.09
C PHE A 221 1.92 0.86 4.23
N GLY A 222 2.30 0.53 5.45
CA GLY A 222 1.50 0.79 6.65
C GLY A 222 1.71 2.18 7.22
N VAL A 223 0.72 2.65 7.98
CA VAL A 223 0.78 3.93 8.72
C VAL A 223 1.68 3.76 9.94
N CYS A 224 2.64 4.68 10.11
CA CYS A 224 3.51 4.69 11.29
C CYS A 224 2.74 5.11 12.56
N PRO A 225 2.13 6.32 12.65
CA PRO A 225 1.56 6.81 13.90
C PRO A 225 0.50 5.87 14.48
N GLY A 226 0.62 5.59 15.77
CA GLY A 226 -0.19 4.62 16.52
C GLY A 226 0.31 3.18 16.46
N THR A 227 1.30 2.85 15.62
CA THR A 227 1.96 1.53 15.62
C THR A 227 2.99 1.47 16.75
N SER A 228 2.90 0.46 17.62
CA SER A 228 3.83 0.27 18.74
C SER A 228 3.92 -1.21 19.11
N THR A 229 4.84 -1.57 20.01
CA THR A 229 4.93 -2.96 20.51
C THR A 229 3.62 -3.40 21.15
N LYS A 230 2.85 -2.46 21.69
CA LYS A 230 1.53 -2.73 22.28
C LYS A 230 0.43 -2.90 21.24
N THR A 231 0.37 -2.07 20.20
CA THR A 231 -0.76 -2.06 19.26
C THR A 231 -0.57 -2.98 18.07
N ASN A 232 0.67 -3.22 17.64
CA ASN A 232 0.99 -4.12 16.55
C ASN A 232 2.46 -4.61 16.64
N PRO A 233 2.77 -5.53 17.57
CA PRO A 233 4.12 -6.08 17.73
C PRO A 233 4.62 -6.82 16.48
N MET A 234 3.71 -7.35 15.66
CA MET A 234 4.06 -8.03 14.41
C MET A 234 4.57 -7.02 13.37
N ALA A 235 3.92 -5.86 13.22
CA ALA A 235 4.44 -4.78 12.37
C ALA A 235 5.80 -4.28 12.89
N MET A 236 5.92 -4.05 14.20
CA MET A 236 7.18 -3.65 14.84
C MET A 236 8.32 -4.60 14.47
N ALA A 237 8.11 -5.91 14.55
CA ALA A 237 9.10 -6.91 14.17
C ALA A 237 9.37 -6.97 12.65
N THR A 238 8.36 -6.68 11.82
CA THR A 238 8.44 -6.80 10.36
C THR A 238 9.41 -5.79 9.77
N PHE A 239 9.37 -4.53 10.21
CA PHE A 239 10.11 -3.45 9.57
C PHE A 239 11.51 -3.17 10.17
N GLN A 240 12.03 -4.05 11.01
CA GLN A 240 13.35 -3.88 11.65
C GLN A 240 14.54 -3.96 10.68
N LYS A 241 14.32 -4.46 9.45
CA LYS A 241 15.33 -4.54 8.39
C LYS A 241 14.69 -4.33 7.03
N ASN A 242 15.51 -3.99 6.02
CA ASN A 242 15.10 -3.85 4.61
C ASN A 242 13.82 -3.01 4.41
N SER A 243 13.65 -1.95 5.20
CA SER A 243 12.43 -1.14 5.23
C SER A 243 12.74 0.32 4.99
N ILE A 244 11.81 1.01 4.32
CA ILE A 244 11.92 2.43 4.00
C ILE A 244 10.86 3.16 4.81
N PHE A 245 11.28 4.10 5.65
CA PHE A 245 10.38 5.00 6.36
C PHE A 245 10.24 6.33 5.61
N THR A 246 9.08 6.96 5.69
CA THR A 246 8.80 8.23 5.03
C THR A 246 8.02 9.14 5.98
N ASN A 247 8.58 10.33 6.24
CA ASN A 247 8.05 11.38 7.13
C ASN A 247 7.89 10.97 8.60
N VAL A 248 8.81 10.16 9.14
CA VAL A 248 8.90 9.86 10.57
C VAL A 248 10.00 10.72 11.22
N ALA A 249 10.04 10.77 12.56
CA ALA A 249 11.17 11.36 13.26
C ALA A 249 12.33 10.37 13.37
N GLU A 250 13.53 10.91 13.50
CA GLU A 250 14.77 10.18 13.76
C GLU A 250 15.33 10.62 15.12
N THR A 251 15.68 9.66 15.97
CA THR A 251 16.32 9.92 17.26
C THR A 251 17.81 10.17 17.07
N ALA A 252 18.45 10.88 17.99
CA ALA A 252 19.90 11.13 17.96
C ALA A 252 20.76 9.84 17.96
N ASN A 253 20.17 8.69 18.28
CA ASN A 253 20.83 7.39 18.29
C ASN A 253 20.60 6.59 16.98
N GLY A 254 19.95 7.18 15.98
CA GLY A 254 19.64 6.53 14.70
C GLY A 254 18.45 5.55 14.74
N GLU A 255 17.61 5.64 15.77
CA GLU A 255 16.32 4.93 15.81
C GLU A 255 15.21 5.84 15.24
N PHE A 256 14.01 5.30 14.98
CA PHE A 256 12.88 6.09 14.49
C PHE A 256 11.82 6.30 15.57
N PHE A 257 11.06 7.38 15.46
CA PHE A 257 9.97 7.70 16.37
C PHE A 257 8.75 8.27 15.62
N TRP A 258 7.57 8.00 16.18
CA TRP A 258 6.29 8.60 15.82
C TRP A 258 5.34 8.51 17.02
N GLU A 259 4.25 9.27 16.95
CA GLU A 259 3.24 9.34 18.01
C GLU A 259 2.67 7.95 18.33
N GLY A 260 2.65 7.58 19.61
CA GLY A 260 2.21 6.27 20.09
C GLY A 260 3.35 5.28 20.45
N MET A 261 4.62 5.64 20.18
CA MET A 261 5.81 4.88 20.58
C MET A 261 6.42 5.33 21.91
N GLU A 262 5.77 6.20 22.68
CA GLU A 262 6.38 6.80 23.88
C GLU A 262 6.84 5.75 24.89
N CYS A 263 6.11 4.63 24.99
CA CYS A 263 6.45 3.50 25.84
C CYS A 263 7.50 2.54 25.24
N ASP A 264 7.81 2.67 23.94
CA ASP A 264 8.81 1.85 23.25
C ASP A 264 10.22 2.48 23.29
N LEU A 265 10.33 3.76 23.64
CA LEU A 265 11.61 4.45 23.78
C LEU A 265 12.38 3.96 25.01
N LYS A 266 13.68 3.68 24.81
CA LYS A 266 14.61 3.37 25.91
C LYS A 266 14.88 4.58 26.80
N ASP A 267 15.03 5.75 26.18
CA ASP A 267 15.20 7.04 26.87
C ASP A 267 14.13 8.03 26.39
N PRO A 268 13.13 8.36 27.23
CA PRO A 268 12.08 9.34 26.90
C PRO A 268 12.60 10.77 26.67
N LYS A 269 13.85 11.06 27.04
CA LYS A 269 14.50 12.37 26.88
C LYS A 269 15.44 12.42 25.67
N VAL A 270 15.49 11.37 24.86
CA VAL A 270 16.33 11.37 23.66
C VAL A 270 15.95 12.52 22.75
N GLU A 271 16.95 13.28 22.31
CA GLU A 271 16.76 14.34 21.33
C GLU A 271 16.41 13.74 19.96
N MET A 272 15.54 14.40 19.21
CA MET A 272 15.08 13.92 17.90
C MET A 272 15.09 15.02 16.85
N VAL A 273 15.03 14.61 15.60
CA VAL A 273 14.71 15.46 14.45
C VAL A 273 13.35 15.01 13.92
N ASN A 274 12.38 15.92 13.90
CA ASN A 274 11.05 15.62 13.38
C ASN A 274 11.05 15.49 11.85
N TRP A 275 9.91 15.07 11.29
CA TRP A 275 9.74 14.88 9.85
C TRP A 275 9.92 16.15 8.99
N LEU A 276 9.95 17.33 9.60
CA LEU A 276 10.24 18.62 8.94
C LEU A 276 11.73 18.96 8.94
N GLY A 277 12.59 18.13 9.55
CA GLY A 277 14.02 18.38 9.71
C GLY A 277 14.36 19.32 10.88
N GLN A 278 13.45 19.49 11.84
CA GLN A 278 13.62 20.40 12.98
C GLN A 278 13.91 19.61 14.26
N LYS A 279 14.72 20.19 15.16
CA LYS A 279 14.92 19.61 16.51
C LYS A 279 13.58 19.51 17.23
N TRP A 280 13.35 18.38 17.86
CA TRP A 280 12.10 18.09 18.56
C TRP A 280 12.37 17.11 19.71
N LYS A 281 11.59 17.25 20.79
CA LYS A 281 11.52 16.29 21.89
C LYS A 281 10.09 16.13 22.37
N ILE A 282 9.83 15.06 23.10
CA ILE A 282 8.49 14.80 23.67
C ILE A 282 8.05 15.99 24.53
N GLY A 283 6.86 16.51 24.22
CA GLY A 283 6.25 17.67 24.88
C GLY A 283 6.47 19.00 24.17
N ASP A 284 7.30 19.05 23.12
CA ASP A 284 7.40 20.22 22.25
C ASP A 284 6.10 20.42 21.44
N LYS A 285 5.90 21.63 20.91
CA LYS A 285 4.76 21.93 20.03
C LYS A 285 4.92 21.23 18.68
N GLY A 286 3.83 20.68 18.17
CA GLY A 286 3.79 19.96 16.89
C GLY A 286 4.18 18.50 17.03
N GLU A 287 4.01 17.76 15.94
CA GLU A 287 4.22 16.31 15.89
C GLU A 287 5.65 15.96 15.45
N ALA A 288 6.17 14.85 15.98
CA ALA A 288 7.43 14.25 15.56
C ALA A 288 7.32 13.65 14.15
N ALA A 289 6.23 12.94 13.85
CA ALA A 289 5.98 12.34 12.56
C ALA A 289 4.77 12.97 11.86
N HIS A 290 4.73 12.89 10.53
CA HIS A 290 3.51 13.27 9.80
C HIS A 290 2.39 12.26 10.13
N ALA A 291 1.15 12.73 10.31
CA ALA A 291 0.02 11.86 10.69
C ALA A 291 -0.27 10.71 9.69
N ASN A 292 0.15 10.89 8.44
CA ASN A 292 0.08 9.85 7.39
C ASN A 292 1.45 9.28 7.03
N SER A 293 2.49 9.45 7.85
CA SER A 293 3.82 8.85 7.63
C SER A 293 3.74 7.33 7.53
N ARG A 294 4.71 6.75 6.81
CA ARG A 294 4.62 5.37 6.33
C ARG A 294 5.89 4.60 6.54
N PHE A 295 5.73 3.30 6.79
CA PHE A 295 6.76 2.30 6.54
C PHE A 295 6.43 1.53 5.25
N THR A 296 7.45 1.23 4.46
CA THR A 296 7.40 0.33 3.31
C THR A 296 8.29 -0.86 3.61
N THR A 297 7.72 -2.06 3.75
CA THR A 297 8.47 -3.25 4.21
C THR A 297 8.06 -4.52 3.46
N PRO A 298 8.98 -5.46 3.16
CA PRO A 298 8.63 -6.70 2.48
C PRO A 298 7.71 -7.59 3.31
N ALA A 299 6.67 -8.14 2.69
CA ALA A 299 5.66 -8.90 3.41
C ALA A 299 6.22 -10.20 4.02
N SER A 300 7.20 -10.79 3.33
CA SER A 300 7.93 -11.99 3.77
C SER A 300 8.67 -11.83 5.10
N GLN A 301 8.86 -10.59 5.59
CA GLN A 301 9.46 -10.34 6.91
C GLN A 301 8.46 -10.41 8.06
N CYS A 302 7.16 -10.49 7.78
CA CYS A 302 6.15 -10.54 8.83
C CYS A 302 6.25 -11.89 9.56
N PRO A 303 6.42 -11.91 10.90
CA PRO A 303 6.61 -13.15 11.66
C PRO A 303 5.42 -14.12 11.57
N ILE A 304 4.25 -13.62 11.18
CA ILE A 304 3.01 -14.38 11.04
C ILE A 304 2.50 -14.38 9.60
N ILE A 305 3.37 -14.12 8.60
CA ILE A 305 2.98 -14.27 7.20
C ILE A 305 2.50 -15.70 6.94
N HIS A 306 1.37 -15.84 6.26
CA HIS A 306 0.79 -17.15 5.94
C HIS A 306 1.69 -17.86 4.91
N PRO A 307 1.96 -19.18 5.03
CA PRO A 307 2.84 -19.88 4.07
C PRO A 307 2.32 -19.84 2.63
N GLU A 308 1.01 -19.75 2.43
CA GLU A 308 0.36 -19.63 1.12
C GLU A 308 0.05 -18.18 0.72
N TRP A 309 0.67 -17.16 1.33
CA TRP A 309 0.40 -15.76 1.01
C TRP A 309 0.69 -15.39 -0.45
N GLU A 310 1.59 -16.12 -1.11
CA GLU A 310 1.88 -16.02 -2.55
C GLU A 310 1.32 -17.19 -3.37
N SER A 311 0.37 -17.96 -2.85
CA SER A 311 -0.24 -19.03 -3.63
C SER A 311 -0.97 -18.44 -4.86
N PRO A 312 -0.65 -18.87 -6.09
CA PRO A 312 -1.34 -18.39 -7.29
C PRO A 312 -2.83 -18.73 -7.29
N LYS A 313 -3.24 -19.78 -6.56
CA LYS A 313 -4.64 -20.16 -6.40
C LYS A 313 -5.40 -19.20 -5.47
N GLY A 314 -4.69 -18.49 -4.59
CA GLY A 314 -5.30 -17.79 -3.46
C GLY A 314 -5.76 -18.74 -2.36
N VAL A 315 -6.32 -18.15 -1.29
CA VAL A 315 -6.87 -18.85 -0.12
C VAL A 315 -8.40 -18.81 -0.15
N PRO A 316 -9.11 -19.86 0.31
CA PRO A 316 -10.56 -19.91 0.26
C PRO A 316 -11.18 -18.98 1.32
N ILE A 317 -11.90 -17.95 0.90
CA ILE A 317 -12.56 -16.98 1.79
C ILE A 317 -13.84 -17.59 2.35
N ASP A 318 -13.92 -17.67 3.68
CA ASP A 318 -15.07 -18.19 4.43
C ASP A 318 -15.98 -17.08 4.95
N ALA A 319 -15.48 -15.84 5.04
CA ALA A 319 -16.21 -14.69 5.56
C ALA A 319 -15.69 -13.37 4.98
N ILE A 320 -16.61 -12.46 4.67
CA ILE A 320 -16.29 -11.04 4.42
C ILE A 320 -16.79 -10.20 5.59
N VAL A 321 -15.95 -9.28 6.09
CA VAL A 321 -16.27 -8.39 7.21
C VAL A 321 -16.19 -6.93 6.80
N PHE A 322 -17.22 -6.16 7.11
CA PHE A 322 -17.24 -4.70 6.94
C PHE A 322 -17.16 -3.99 8.30
N GLY A 323 -16.50 -2.83 8.34
CA GLY A 323 -16.35 -2.09 9.59
C GLY A 323 -15.77 -0.69 9.42
N GLY A 324 -15.86 0.13 10.47
CA GLY A 324 -15.38 1.50 10.49
C GLY A 324 -15.58 2.15 11.86
N ARG A 325 -15.03 3.34 12.07
CA ARG A 325 -15.21 4.09 13.32
C ARG A 325 -16.61 4.71 13.37
N ARG A 326 -17.38 4.45 14.42
CA ARG A 326 -18.65 5.12 14.74
C ARG A 326 -18.56 5.75 16.13
N SER A 327 -18.71 7.07 16.23
CA SER A 327 -18.39 7.85 17.44
C SER A 327 -19.58 8.15 18.37
N ALA A 328 -20.78 7.63 18.13
CA ALA A 328 -21.96 7.92 18.95
C ALA A 328 -22.77 6.65 19.34
N THR A 329 -23.02 6.52 20.65
CA THR A 329 -24.24 6.07 21.38
C THR A 329 -25.33 5.18 20.72
N GLU A 330 -25.02 4.31 19.77
CA GLU A 330 -25.87 3.16 19.44
C GLU A 330 -25.17 1.87 19.89
N GLN A 331 -25.61 1.36 21.04
CA GLN A 331 -25.32 0.06 21.65
C GLN A 331 -23.92 -0.54 21.42
N ARG A 332 -23.11 -0.49 22.49
CA ARG A 332 -22.02 -1.45 22.73
C ARG A 332 -22.57 -2.88 22.51
N ASN A 333 -22.12 -3.54 21.44
CA ASN A 333 -22.39 -4.92 21.00
C ASN A 333 -23.12 -5.15 19.66
N HIS A 334 -23.32 -4.11 18.84
CA HIS A 334 -23.50 -4.35 17.41
C HIS A 334 -22.44 -3.60 16.60
N THR A 335 -21.21 -4.16 16.58
CA THR A 335 -20.53 -4.24 15.30
C THR A 335 -21.52 -4.94 14.38
N VAL A 336 -22.02 -4.29 13.32
CA VAL A 336 -22.57 -5.04 12.20
C VAL A 336 -21.36 -5.74 11.59
N LEU A 337 -20.94 -6.83 12.23
CA LEU A 337 -20.31 -7.96 11.58
C LEU A 337 -21.40 -8.50 10.66
N GLY A 338 -21.59 -7.82 9.53
CA GLY A 338 -22.15 -8.49 8.37
C GLY A 338 -21.09 -9.48 7.96
N VAL A 339 -21.13 -10.68 8.54
CA VAL A 339 -20.44 -11.85 8.04
C VAL A 339 -21.31 -12.33 6.90
N PHE A 340 -20.92 -12.00 5.68
CA PHE A 340 -21.49 -12.63 4.48
C PHE A 340 -20.72 -13.90 4.16
#